data_AF-A0A067NB51-F1
#
_entry.id   AF-A0A067NB51-F1
#
_cell.length_a   1.000
_cell.length_b   1.000
_cell.length_c   1.000
_cell.angle_alpha   90.00
_cell.angle_beta   90.00
_cell.angle_gamma   90.00
#
_symmetry.space_group_name_H-M   'P 1'
#
loop_
_entity.id
_entity.type
_entity.pdbx_description
1 polymer ?
#
loop_
_entity_poly.entity_id
_entity_poly.type
_entity_poly.pdbx_seq_one_letter_code
_entity_poly.pdbx_strand_id
1 'polypeptide(L)'
;MAGPIRTSPSTSAARNANTQPPRPPNAWILYRSDKLRELNRDPGNRKPQAEISKIISQWWKQESDDVRGQYEKLSEKKKLEHQLQYPGYRFQPIKKVDK
;
A
#
# COMPACT_ATOMS: atom_id res chain seq x y z
N MET A 1 -26.53 14.52 -2.27
CA MET A 1 -25.19 15.01 -1.90
C MET A 1 -24.23 13.83 -1.97
N ALA A 2 -23.42 13.77 -3.03
CA ALA A 2 -22.60 12.61 -3.38
C ALA A 2 -21.31 12.58 -2.53
N GLY A 3 -21.12 11.52 -1.74
CA GLY A 3 -19.83 11.21 -1.14
C GLY A 3 -18.96 10.45 -2.15
N PRO A 4 -17.66 10.75 -2.29
CA PRO A 4 -16.80 10.01 -3.20
C PRO A 4 -16.65 8.55 -2.72
N ILE A 5 -17.05 7.62 -3.57
CA ILE A 5 -16.92 6.18 -3.35
C ILE A 5 -15.42 5.87 -3.22
N ARG A 6 -14.98 5.50 -2.01
CA ARG A 6 -13.61 5.06 -1.73
C ARG A 6 -13.34 3.78 -2.53
N THR A 7 -12.59 3.90 -3.61
CA THR A 7 -12.00 2.76 -4.32
C THR A 7 -11.06 2.03 -3.36
N SER A 8 -11.51 0.87 -2.90
CA SER A 8 -10.70 -0.08 -2.13
C SER A 8 -9.49 -0.50 -2.99
N PRO A 9 -8.24 -0.37 -2.50
CA PRO A 9 -7.11 -0.99 -3.20
C PRO A 9 -7.30 -2.51 -3.08
N SER A 10 -7.67 -3.13 -4.20
CA SER A 10 -7.72 -4.58 -4.36
C SER A 10 -6.36 -5.17 -3.99
N THR A 11 -6.29 -5.88 -2.88
CA THR A 11 -5.18 -6.77 -2.54
C THR A 11 -5.15 -7.88 -3.60
N SER A 12 -4.33 -7.71 -4.62
CA SER A 12 -4.02 -8.76 -5.59
C SER A 12 -2.59 -9.25 -5.34
N ALA A 13 -2.43 -10.06 -4.29
CA ALA A 13 -1.27 -10.93 -4.17
C ALA A 13 -1.59 -12.20 -4.97
N ALA A 14 -0.77 -12.45 -6.00
CA ALA A 14 -0.76 -13.59 -6.91
C ALA A 14 -2.00 -13.74 -7.80
N ARG A 15 -1.86 -13.52 -9.12
CA ARG A 15 -1.67 -14.55 -10.17
C ARG A 15 -1.45 -13.84 -11.52
N ASN A 16 -0.22 -13.92 -12.05
CA ASN A 16 0.16 -13.99 -13.47
C ASN A 16 1.63 -13.55 -13.59
N ALA A 17 2.50 -14.54 -13.80
CA ALA A 17 3.95 -14.38 -13.98
C ALA A 17 4.31 -13.85 -15.38
N ASN A 18 3.59 -12.82 -15.87
CA ASN A 18 3.92 -12.20 -17.14
C ASN A 18 3.52 -10.71 -17.16
N THR A 19 4.52 -9.86 -17.43
CA THR A 19 4.40 -8.51 -18.01
C THR A 19 3.88 -7.34 -17.18
N GLN A 20 4.45 -7.06 -15.99
CA GLN A 20 4.81 -5.68 -15.56
C GLN A 20 5.38 -5.73 -14.12
N PRO A 21 6.44 -5.00 -13.81
CA PRO A 21 6.97 -4.96 -12.45
C PRO A 21 5.99 -4.24 -11.50
N PRO A 22 5.86 -4.72 -10.24
CA PRO A 22 4.90 -4.18 -9.28
C PRO A 22 5.25 -2.74 -8.91
N ARG A 23 4.26 -1.93 -8.53
CA ARG A 23 4.49 -0.53 -8.16
C ARG A 23 5.45 -0.43 -6.97
N PRO A 24 6.37 0.57 -6.94
CA PRO A 24 7.14 0.83 -5.75
C PRO A 24 6.19 1.22 -4.60
N PRO A 25 6.36 0.66 -3.39
CA PRO A 25 5.52 0.97 -2.25
C PRO A 25 5.77 2.41 -1.77
N ASN A 26 4.69 3.17 -1.53
CA ASN A 26 4.78 4.49 -0.89
C ASN A 26 4.90 4.37 0.64
N ALA A 27 5.16 5.49 1.33
CA ALA A 27 5.32 5.53 2.78
C ALA A 27 4.15 4.87 3.54
N TRP A 28 2.92 5.17 3.13
CA TRP A 28 1.71 4.61 3.73
C TRP A 28 1.61 3.08 3.54
N ILE A 29 1.95 2.56 2.36
CA ILE A 29 1.92 1.12 2.09
C ILE A 29 2.96 0.40 2.95
N LEU A 30 4.16 0.96 3.12
CA LEU A 30 5.19 0.43 4.00
C LEU A 30 4.70 0.38 5.46
N TYR A 31 4.19 1.51 5.96
CA TYR A 31 3.65 1.61 7.32
C TYR A 31 2.48 0.64 7.55
N ARG A 32 1.53 0.60 6.63
CA ARG A 32 0.37 -0.29 6.71
C ARG A 32 0.80 -1.75 6.73
N SER A 33 1.75 -2.16 5.89
CA SER A 33 2.22 -3.55 5.86
C SER A 33 2.88 -3.96 7.18
N ASP A 34 3.59 -3.04 7.82
CA ASP A 34 4.21 -3.25 9.13
C ASP A 34 3.14 -3.40 10.23
N LYS A 35 2.23 -2.42 10.36
CA LYS A 35 1.13 -2.46 11.33
C LYS A 35 0.17 -3.63 11.11
N LEU A 36 -0.08 -3.98 9.86
CA LEU A 36 -0.90 -5.15 9.52
C LEU A 36 -0.21 -6.45 9.96
N ARG A 37 1.11 -6.55 9.84
CA ARG A 37 1.87 -7.70 10.35
C ARG A 37 1.77 -7.78 11.86
N GLU A 38 1.91 -6.65 12.55
CA GLU A 38 1.74 -6.58 14.01
C GLU A 38 0.34 -7.02 14.44
N LEU A 39 -0.71 -6.55 13.76
CA LEU A 39 -2.10 -6.93 14.06
C LEU A 39 -2.43 -8.39 13.73
N ASN A 40 -1.75 -8.99 12.75
CA ASN A 40 -1.94 -10.40 12.38
C ASN A 40 -1.03 -11.36 13.17
N ARG A 41 -0.19 -10.86 14.08
CA ARG A 41 0.61 -11.74 14.96
C ARG A 41 -0.27 -12.60 15.86
N ASP A 42 -1.44 -12.10 16.23
CA ASP A 42 -2.42 -12.86 17.00
C ASP A 42 -3.42 -13.55 16.05
N PRO A 43 -3.37 -14.88 15.88
CA PRO A 43 -4.24 -15.59 14.95
C PRO A 43 -5.70 -15.64 15.43
N GLY A 44 -5.98 -15.37 16.71
CA GLY A 44 -7.32 -15.41 17.29
C GLY A 44 -8.17 -14.17 16.99
N ASN A 45 -7.55 -13.05 16.61
CA ASN A 45 -8.23 -11.76 16.44
C ASN A 45 -8.14 -11.22 15.01
N ARG A 46 -8.25 -12.09 14.00
CA ARG A 46 -8.22 -11.71 12.59
C ARG A 46 -9.44 -10.84 12.23
N LYS A 47 -9.25 -9.52 12.28
CA LYS A 47 -10.24 -8.53 11.86
C LYS A 47 -10.30 -8.43 10.33
N PRO A 48 -11.46 -8.05 9.76
CA PRO A 48 -11.55 -7.79 8.33
C PRO A 48 -10.59 -6.67 7.91
N GLN A 49 -9.96 -6.82 6.75
CA GLN A 49 -8.98 -5.87 6.22
C GLN A 49 -9.52 -4.44 6.09
N ALA A 50 -10.82 -4.28 5.85
CA ALA A 50 -11.47 -2.98 5.80
C ALA A 50 -11.35 -2.23 7.15
N GLU A 51 -11.60 -2.94 8.26
CA GLU A 51 -11.50 -2.36 9.60
C GLU A 51 -10.05 -2.08 9.98
N ILE A 52 -9.14 -3.01 9.69
CA ILE A 52 -7.71 -2.80 9.91
C ILE A 52 -7.22 -1.57 9.14
N SER A 53 -7.67 -1.38 7.89
CA SER A 53 -7.34 -0.20 7.10
C SER A 53 -7.76 1.09 7.78
N LYS A 54 -8.97 1.12 8.36
CA LYS A 54 -9.49 2.32 9.05
C LYS A 54 -8.65 2.63 10.29
N ILE A 55 -8.36 1.62 11.10
CA ILE A 55 -7.55 1.75 12.32
C ILE A 55 -6.16 2.30 11.98
N ILE A 56 -5.44 1.62 11.07
CA ILE A 56 -4.09 2.05 10.66
C ILE A 56 -4.14 3.46 10.04
N SER A 57 -5.21 3.83 9.32
CA SER A 57 -5.34 5.17 8.72
C SER A 57 -5.47 6.25 9.78
N GLN A 58 -6.11 5.94 10.92
CA GLN A 58 -6.16 6.85 12.06
C GLN A 58 -4.82 6.93 12.76
N TRP A 59 -4.15 5.80 12.98
CA TRP A 59 -2.81 5.78 13.57
C TRP A 59 -1.81 6.59 12.76
N TRP A 60 -1.77 6.43 11.43
CA TRP A 60 -0.88 7.21 10.58
C TRP A 60 -1.13 8.72 10.64
N LYS A 61 -2.37 9.16 10.85
CA LYS A 61 -2.70 10.58 11.05
C LYS A 61 -2.26 11.10 12.42
N GLN A 62 -2.20 10.23 13.42
CA GLN A 62 -1.79 10.54 14.79
C GLN A 62 -0.29 10.31 15.02
N GLU A 63 0.36 9.56 14.13
CA GLU A 63 1.77 9.22 14.20
C GLU A 63 2.64 10.47 14.11
N SER A 64 3.79 10.45 14.77
CA SER A 64 4.73 11.56 14.76
C SER A 64 5.27 11.83 13.36
N ASP A 65 5.51 13.10 13.06
CA ASP A 65 6.04 13.52 11.76
C ASP A 65 7.43 12.91 11.48
N ASP A 66 8.22 12.64 12.53
CA ASP A 66 9.49 11.90 12.43
C ASP A 66 9.29 10.51 11.82
N VAL A 67 8.37 9.71 12.37
CA VAL A 67 8.05 8.37 11.88
C VAL A 67 7.56 8.44 10.43
N ARG A 68 6.66 9.39 10.14
CA ARG A 68 6.18 9.60 8.76
C ARG A 68 7.32 9.94 7.81
N GLY A 69 8.24 10.80 8.22
CA GLY A 69 9.45 11.17 7.48
C GLY A 69 10.41 9.98 7.28
N GLN A 70 10.54 9.09 8.26
CA GLN A 70 11.32 7.86 8.10
C GLN A 70 10.72 6.95 7.01
N TYR A 71 9.41 6.73 7.04
CA TYR A 71 8.72 5.94 6.00
C TYR A 71 8.74 6.63 4.63
N GLU A 72 8.70 7.96 4.59
CA GLU A 72 8.85 8.74 3.37
C GLU A 72 10.23 8.51 2.73
N LYS A 73 11.31 8.68 3.49
CA LYS A 73 12.68 8.37 3.04
C LYS A 73 12.85 6.93 2.58
N LEU A 74 12.25 5.97 3.31
CA LEU A 74 12.25 4.56 2.91
C LEU A 74 11.52 4.34 1.59
N SER A 75 10.40 5.03 1.39
CA SER A 75 9.62 4.94 0.15
C SER A 75 10.37 5.55 -1.04
N GLU A 76 11.08 6.66 -0.83
CA GLU A 76 11.94 7.27 -1.84
C GLU A 76 13.09 6.35 -2.22
N LYS A 77 13.75 5.75 -1.22
CA LYS A 77 14.79 4.73 -1.47
C LYS A 77 14.25 3.57 -2.28
N LYS A 78 13.09 3.03 -1.92
CA LYS A 78 12.45 1.91 -2.65
C LYS A 78 12.04 2.31 -4.07
N LYS A 79 11.58 3.56 -4.26
CA LYS A 79 11.26 4.11 -5.57
C LYS A 79 12.51 4.22 -6.45
N LEU A 80 13.62 4.71 -5.90
CA LEU A 80 14.91 4.77 -6.59
C LEU A 80 15.44 3.38 -6.91
N GLU A 81 15.45 2.45 -5.94
CA GLU A 81 15.83 1.05 -6.17
C GLU A 81 14.98 0.41 -7.27
N HIS A 82 13.68 0.69 -7.31
CA HIS A 82 12.78 0.19 -8.35
C HIS A 82 13.08 0.81 -9.72
N GLN A 83 13.36 2.11 -9.76
CA GLN A 83 13.72 2.81 -11.00
C GLN A 83 15.04 2.28 -11.59
N LEU A 84 16.01 1.96 -10.72
CA LEU A 84 17.28 1.35 -11.12
C LEU A 84 17.11 -0.10 -11.59
N GLN A 85 16.27 -0.88 -10.91
CA GLN A 85 16.00 -2.28 -11.29
C GLN A 85 15.15 -2.40 -12.56
N TYR A 86 14.27 -1.44 -12.80
CA TYR A 86 13.37 -1.43 -13.95
C TYR A 86 13.55 -0.13 -14.76
N PRO A 87 14.70 0.02 -15.46
CA PRO A 87 14.92 1.15 -16.35
C PRO A 87 13.88 1.08 -17.48
N GLY A 88 12.91 2.00 -17.48
CA GLY A 88 11.77 1.97 -18.41
C GLY A 88 10.42 1.63 -17.76
N TYR A 89 10.35 1.46 -16.44
CA TYR A 89 9.07 1.33 -15.74
C TYR A 89 8.20 2.58 -15.96
N ARG A 90 7.05 2.38 -16.62
CA ARG A 90 6.03 3.42 -16.78
C ARG A 90 4.71 2.91 -16.23
N PHE A 91 4.11 3.70 -15.34
CA PHE A 91 2.81 3.40 -14.80
C PHE A 91 1.74 3.48 -15.91
N GLN A 92 1.16 2.33 -16.27
CA GLN A 92 0.04 2.23 -17.20
C GLN A 92 -1.19 1.75 -16.42
N PRO A 93 -2.11 2.65 -16.03
CA PRO A 93 -3.35 2.23 -15.38
C PRO A 93 -4.20 1.43 -16.38
N ILE A 94 -4.43 0.15 -16.10
CA ILE A 94 -5.42 -0.64 -16.84
C ILE A 94 -6.79 -0.09 -16.46
N LYS A 95 -7.44 0.59 -17.42
CA LYS A 95 -8.86 0.93 -17.30
C LYS A 95 -9.63 -0.39 -17.34
N LYS A 96 -10.06 -0.89 -16.19
CA LYS A 96 -11.05 -1.96 -16.17
C LYS A 96 -12.33 -1.38 -16.76
N VAL A 97 -12.67 -1.78 -17.97
CA VAL A 97 -13.98 -1.45 -18.54
C VAL A 97 -14.99 -2.22 -17.70
N ASP A 98 -15.89 -1.49 -17.07
CA ASP A 98 -17.05 -2.04 -16.37
C ASP A 98 -17.89 -2.80 -17.43
N LYS A 99 -18.21 -4.06 -17.18
CA LYS A 99 -19.07 -4.87 -18.07
C LYS A 99 -20.18 -5.50 -17.26
#